data_AF-A0AAX3T898-F1
#
_entry.id   AF-A0AAX3T898-F1
#
_cell.length_a   1.000
_cell.length_b   1.000
_cell.length_c   1.000
_cell.angle_alpha   90.00
_cell.angle_beta   90.00
_cell.angle_gamma   90.00
#
_symmetry.space_group_name_H-M   'P 1'
#
loop_
_entity.id
_entity.type
_entity.pdbx_description
1 polymer ?
#
loop_
_entity_poly.entity_id
_entity_poly.type
_entity_poly.pdbx_seq_one_letter_code
_entity_poly.pdbx_strand_id
1 'polypeptide(L)'
;MSDVDGGPMKKSVAYAGSWWVVLVVIAVMSVSAFYVGKLRLSEIPDRAIGHSPAAPEAGVVRDKSIEYVVTGPAGSSARVSYIEPGGRVVDDKVSVPWRVILRTRELTSSVGVLTQSSGRGALSCAVRVNGFERVRQTGSGSDGSTVANCLVPVA
;
A
#
# COMPACT_ATOMS: atom_id res chain seq x y z
N MET A 1 5.90 80.44 -58.11
CA MET A 1 7.34 80.21 -58.28
C MET A 1 7.65 78.88 -57.59
N SER A 2 7.12 77.73 -58.05
CA SER A 2 7.27 77.07 -59.36
C SER A 2 8.71 76.63 -59.60
N ASP A 3 9.05 75.44 -59.09
CA ASP A 3 9.73 74.30 -59.75
C ASP A 3 9.89 73.22 -58.65
N VAL A 4 9.59 71.94 -58.84
CA VAL A 4 10.48 70.97 -59.50
C VAL A 4 9.64 69.76 -59.96
N ASP A 5 9.75 69.52 -61.27
CA ASP A 5 9.91 68.26 -61.99
C ASP A 5 8.85 67.14 -61.86
N GLY A 6 8.33 66.78 -63.05
CA GLY A 6 7.33 65.75 -63.25
C GLY A 6 7.92 64.36 -63.50
N GLY A 7 7.10 63.34 -63.27
CA GLY A 7 7.39 62.00 -63.76
C GLY A 7 6.71 60.89 -62.97
N PRO A 8 5.60 60.31 -63.46
CA PRO A 8 4.95 59.19 -62.83
C PRO A 8 5.59 57.88 -63.31
N MET A 9 6.10 57.04 -62.41
CA MET A 9 6.33 55.63 -62.72
C MET A 9 5.34 54.73 -61.98
N LYS A 10 4.16 54.61 -62.60
CA LYS A 10 3.29 53.44 -62.44
C LYS A 10 4.10 52.20 -62.82
N LYS A 11 4.42 51.34 -61.85
CA LYS A 11 4.84 49.97 -62.13
C LYS A 11 3.62 49.06 -62.04
N SER A 12 2.85 49.04 -63.12
CA SER A 12 1.87 48.00 -63.42
C SER A 12 2.60 46.66 -63.54
N VAL A 13 2.52 45.83 -62.49
CA VAL A 13 2.95 44.43 -62.56
C VAL A 13 2.00 43.70 -63.49
N ALA A 14 2.54 43.24 -64.62
CA ALA A 14 1.84 42.51 -65.66
C ALA A 14 1.39 41.12 -65.14
N TYR A 15 0.07 40.93 -65.08
CA TYR A 15 -0.63 39.76 -64.55
C TYR A 15 -0.58 38.50 -65.45
N ALA A 16 0.42 38.37 -66.33
CA ALA A 16 0.55 37.20 -67.23
C ALA A 16 1.69 36.23 -66.83
N GLY A 17 2.63 36.64 -65.95
CA GLY A 17 3.63 35.76 -65.33
C GLY A 17 3.28 35.33 -63.90
N SER A 18 2.17 35.84 -63.35
CA SER A 18 1.77 35.68 -61.95
C SER A 18 0.90 34.45 -61.69
N TRP A 19 0.29 33.87 -62.74
CA TRP A 19 -0.59 32.71 -62.60
C TRP A 19 0.12 31.50 -61.98
N TRP A 20 1.38 31.26 -62.38
CA TRP A 20 2.20 30.21 -61.79
C TRP A 20 2.43 30.43 -60.29
N VAL A 21 2.69 31.68 -59.89
CA VAL A 21 2.87 32.02 -58.47
C VAL A 21 1.59 31.78 -57.68
N VAL A 22 0.43 32.17 -58.22
CA VAL A 22 -0.88 31.93 -57.59
C VAL A 22 -1.14 30.43 -57.44
N LEU A 23 -0.87 29.63 -58.47
CA LEU A 23 -1.00 28.18 -58.41
C LEU A 23 -0.08 27.55 -57.36
N VAL A 24 1.18 27.98 -57.29
CA VAL A 24 2.13 27.49 -56.28
C VAL A 24 1.65 27.84 -54.86
N VAL A 25 1.17 29.06 -54.64
CA VAL A 25 0.64 29.48 -53.33
C VAL A 25 -0.56 28.63 -52.91
N ILE A 26 -1.50 28.38 -53.84
CA ILE A 26 -2.66 27.52 -53.58
C ILE A 26 -2.22 26.09 -53.28
N ALA A 27 -1.26 25.55 -54.03
CA ALA A 27 -0.75 24.20 -53.81
C ALA A 27 -0.12 24.06 -52.41
N VAL A 28 0.72 25.01 -52.01
CA VAL A 28 1.36 24.99 -50.68
C VAL A 28 0.32 25.08 -49.57
N MET A 29 -0.64 26.02 -49.68
CA MET A 29 -1.72 26.17 -48.70
C MET A 29 -2.55 24.89 -48.57
N SER A 30 -2.85 24.24 -49.69
CA SER A 30 -3.64 23.00 -49.73
C SER A 30 -2.90 21.85 -49.03
N VAL A 31 -1.59 21.68 -49.32
CA VAL A 31 -0.77 20.63 -48.71
C VAL A 31 -0.62 20.86 -47.22
N SER A 32 -0.36 22.10 -46.78
CA SER A 32 -0.25 22.43 -45.35
C SER A 32 -1.56 22.17 -44.62
N ALA A 33 -2.69 22.64 -45.15
CA ALA A 33 -4.01 22.42 -44.55
C ALA A 33 -4.35 20.93 -44.48
N PHE A 34 -4.04 20.16 -45.53
CA PHE A 34 -4.26 18.71 -45.56
C PHE A 34 -3.44 17.99 -44.49
N TYR A 35 -2.15 18.34 -44.33
CA TYR A 35 -1.28 17.68 -43.35
C TYR A 35 -1.71 17.98 -41.91
N VAL A 36 -2.05 19.25 -41.62
CA VAL A 36 -2.58 19.65 -40.31
C VAL A 36 -3.93 18.97 -40.04
N GLY A 37 -4.82 18.93 -41.05
CA GLY A 37 -6.10 18.24 -40.96
C GLY A 37 -5.93 16.76 -40.67
N LYS A 38 -5.03 16.08 -41.38
CA LYS A 38 -4.68 14.67 -41.11
C LYS A 38 -4.18 14.46 -39.69
N LEU A 39 -3.31 15.33 -39.16
CA LEU A 39 -2.81 15.19 -37.79
C LEU A 39 -3.87 15.47 -36.72
N ARG A 40 -4.79 16.41 -36.98
CA ARG A 40 -5.87 16.77 -36.05
C ARG A 40 -7.05 15.79 -36.08
N LEU A 41 -7.38 15.23 -37.24
CA LEU A 41 -8.44 14.24 -37.42
C LEU A 41 -7.95 12.81 -37.25
N SER A 42 -6.63 12.56 -37.25
CA SER A 42 -6.12 11.25 -36.89
C SER A 42 -6.47 11.04 -35.42
N GLU A 43 -7.41 10.13 -35.18
CA GLU A 43 -7.69 9.58 -33.87
C GLU A 43 -6.39 8.96 -33.37
N ILE A 44 -5.66 9.71 -32.55
CA ILE A 44 -4.64 9.14 -31.69
C ILE A 44 -5.45 8.29 -30.72
N PRO A 45 -5.36 6.95 -30.77
CA PRO A 45 -6.03 6.13 -29.78
C PRO A 45 -5.50 6.60 -28.44
N ASP A 46 -6.39 7.17 -27.63
CA ASP A 46 -6.06 7.70 -26.34
C ASP A 46 -5.65 6.51 -25.46
N ARG A 47 -4.35 6.19 -25.47
CA ARG A 47 -3.79 5.17 -24.58
C ARG A 47 -3.86 5.62 -23.12
N ALA A 48 -4.34 6.84 -22.82
CA ALA A 48 -4.56 7.32 -21.47
C ALA A 48 -5.91 6.87 -20.87
N ILE A 49 -6.84 6.33 -21.67
CA ILE A 49 -7.89 5.47 -21.11
C ILE A 49 -7.26 4.09 -20.93
N GLY A 50 -6.32 4.01 -20.00
CA GLY A 50 -5.91 2.74 -19.44
C GLY A 50 -7.17 2.06 -18.95
N HIS A 51 -7.52 0.93 -19.56
CA HIS A 51 -8.33 -0.07 -18.90
C HIS A 51 -7.51 -0.56 -17.70
N SER A 52 -7.43 0.26 -16.66
CA SER A 52 -6.98 -0.22 -15.37
C SER A 52 -7.96 -1.32 -15.02
N PRO A 53 -7.51 -2.56 -14.79
CA PRO A 53 -8.38 -3.56 -14.24
C PRO A 53 -9.02 -2.95 -12.98
N ALA A 54 -10.28 -3.33 -12.73
CA ALA A 54 -11.00 -2.90 -11.54
C ALA A 54 -10.05 -3.03 -10.33
N ALA A 55 -10.00 -1.99 -9.50
CA ALA A 55 -9.18 -2.00 -8.30
C ALA A 55 -9.43 -3.32 -7.58
N PRO A 56 -8.38 -4.08 -7.22
CA PRO A 56 -8.57 -5.37 -6.57
C PRO A 56 -9.47 -5.14 -5.36
N GLU A 57 -10.53 -5.96 -5.22
CA GLU A 57 -11.43 -5.85 -4.09
C GLU A 57 -10.57 -5.82 -2.83
N ALA A 58 -10.77 -4.77 -2.01
CA ALA A 58 -10.11 -4.67 -0.73
C ALA A 58 -10.43 -5.94 0.04
N GLY A 59 -9.43 -6.80 0.21
CA GLY A 59 -9.62 -8.12 0.79
C GLY A 59 -10.39 -7.99 2.10
N VAL A 60 -11.48 -8.76 2.24
CA VAL A 60 -12.30 -8.78 3.44
C VAL A 60 -11.36 -8.91 4.64
N VAL A 61 -11.42 -7.95 5.57
CA VAL A 61 -10.59 -7.91 6.76
C VAL A 61 -10.82 -9.21 7.53
N ARG A 62 -9.89 -10.15 7.40
CA ARG A 62 -10.01 -11.46 8.01
C ARG A 62 -9.79 -11.33 9.51
N ASP A 63 -10.77 -11.80 10.27
CA ASP A 63 -10.62 -11.95 11.72
C ASP A 63 -9.45 -12.90 12.00
N LYS A 64 -8.47 -12.39 12.72
CA LYS A 64 -7.32 -13.12 13.23
C LYS A 64 -7.65 -13.63 14.63
N SER A 65 -7.31 -14.89 14.91
CA SER A 65 -7.41 -15.46 16.27
C SER A 65 -6.03 -15.56 16.89
N ILE A 66 -5.87 -15.05 18.10
CA ILE A 66 -4.66 -15.14 18.91
C ILE A 66 -5.01 -15.95 20.15
N GLU A 67 -4.25 -17.01 20.40
CA GLU A 67 -4.44 -17.90 21.52
C GLU A 67 -3.17 -17.90 22.37
N TYR A 68 -3.32 -17.57 23.65
CA TYR A 68 -2.26 -17.70 24.65
C TYR A 68 -2.50 -18.96 25.48
N VAL A 69 -1.46 -19.77 25.63
CA VAL A 69 -1.49 -21.01 26.40
C VAL A 69 -0.35 -20.99 27.41
N VAL A 70 -0.67 -21.25 28.67
CA VAL A 70 0.30 -21.42 29.74
C VAL A 70 0.09 -22.80 30.37
N THR A 71 1.15 -23.61 30.37
CA THR A 71 1.15 -24.97 30.91
C THR A 71 2.22 -25.15 31.98
N GLY A 72 1.96 -26.00 32.95
CA GLY A 72 2.84 -26.25 34.10
C GLY A 72 2.16 -27.20 35.07
N PRO A 73 2.64 -27.30 36.32
CA PRO A 73 2.03 -28.15 37.34
C PRO A 73 0.56 -27.77 37.56
N ALA A 74 -0.34 -28.75 37.43
CA ALA A 74 -1.78 -28.53 37.53
C ALA A 74 -2.16 -27.96 38.91
N GLY A 75 -3.00 -26.93 38.92
CA GLY A 75 -3.45 -26.27 40.15
C GLY A 75 -2.45 -25.27 40.74
N SER A 76 -1.28 -25.06 40.12
CA SER A 76 -0.35 -24.02 40.56
C SER A 76 -0.86 -22.63 40.18
N SER A 77 -0.66 -21.65 41.08
CA SER A 77 -0.98 -20.25 40.79
C SER A 77 0.18 -19.58 40.05
N ALA A 78 -0.10 -18.96 38.92
CA ALA A 78 0.85 -18.16 38.16
C ALA A 78 0.31 -16.74 37.94
N ARG A 79 1.21 -15.77 37.84
CA ARG A 79 0.89 -14.45 37.28
C ARG A 79 1.16 -14.48 35.79
N VAL A 80 0.20 -14.01 35.02
CA VAL A 80 0.28 -13.94 33.56
C VAL A 80 0.08 -12.49 33.15
N SER A 81 1.01 -11.99 32.36
CA SER A 81 0.97 -10.69 31.71
C SER A 81 0.90 -10.91 30.21
N TYR A 82 -0.19 -10.52 29.55
CA TYR A 82 -0.35 -10.71 28.11
C TYR A 82 -0.75 -9.43 27.40
N ILE A 83 -0.37 -9.32 26.13
CA ILE A 83 -0.67 -8.19 25.28
C ILE A 83 -1.95 -8.51 24.49
N GLU A 84 -2.98 -7.71 24.67
CA GLU A 84 -4.18 -7.82 23.85
C GLU A 84 -3.98 -7.22 22.44
N PRO A 85 -4.79 -7.65 21.46
CA PRO A 85 -4.88 -6.92 20.21
C PRO A 85 -5.26 -5.46 20.48
N GLY A 86 -4.52 -4.51 19.91
CA GLY A 86 -4.58 -3.09 20.26
C GLY A 86 -3.49 -2.62 21.24
N GLY A 87 -2.61 -3.51 21.70
CA GLY A 87 -1.41 -3.17 22.49
C GLY A 87 -1.65 -2.93 23.97
N ARG A 88 -2.85 -3.20 24.49
CA ARG A 88 -3.14 -3.12 25.92
C ARG A 88 -2.51 -4.30 26.66
N VAL A 89 -1.77 -4.04 27.73
CA VAL A 89 -1.22 -5.09 28.60
C VAL A 89 -2.24 -5.42 29.69
N VAL A 90 -2.47 -6.71 29.93
CA VAL A 90 -3.33 -7.22 31.00
C VAL A 90 -2.53 -8.13 31.91
N ASP A 91 -2.58 -7.84 33.21
CA ASP A 91 -1.89 -8.57 34.26
C ASP A 91 -2.91 -9.27 35.16
N ASP A 92 -2.93 -10.59 35.16
CA ASP A 92 -3.86 -11.40 35.95
C ASP A 92 -3.15 -12.50 36.75
N LYS A 93 -3.77 -12.92 37.85
CA LYS A 93 -3.37 -14.10 38.61
C LYS A 93 -4.30 -15.26 38.28
N VAL A 94 -3.75 -16.34 37.72
CA VAL A 94 -4.52 -17.47 37.18
C VAL A 94 -4.01 -18.81 37.72
N SER A 95 -4.84 -19.84 37.65
CA SER A 95 -4.44 -21.22 37.90
C SER A 95 -4.00 -21.89 36.59
N VAL A 96 -2.91 -22.64 36.63
CA VAL A 96 -2.37 -23.39 35.48
C VAL A 96 -3.00 -24.79 35.41
N PRO A 97 -3.32 -25.34 34.22
CA PRO A 97 -3.16 -24.74 32.89
C PRO A 97 -4.17 -23.64 32.59
N TRP A 98 -3.71 -22.59 31.89
CA TRP A 98 -4.52 -21.44 31.51
C TRP A 98 -4.50 -21.23 29.99
N ARG A 99 -5.63 -20.79 29.44
CA ARG A 99 -5.82 -20.52 28.01
C ARG A 99 -6.78 -19.36 27.80
N VAL A 100 -6.44 -18.44 26.89
CA VAL A 100 -7.36 -17.40 26.39
C VAL A 100 -7.27 -17.29 24.88
N ILE A 101 -8.40 -16.98 24.24
CA ILE A 101 -8.50 -16.77 22.80
C ILE A 101 -9.07 -15.38 22.56
N LEU A 102 -8.33 -14.55 21.84
CA LEU A 102 -8.69 -13.19 21.45
C LEU A 102 -8.88 -13.13 19.93
N ARG A 103 -9.81 -12.30 19.47
CA ARG A 103 -10.04 -12.07 18.04
C ARG A 103 -9.76 -10.62 17.70
N THR A 104 -9.12 -10.38 16.56
CA THR A 104 -8.80 -9.03 16.09
C THR A 104 -8.92 -8.91 14.58
N ARG A 105 -9.19 -7.69 14.12
CA ARG A 105 -9.20 -7.30 12.71
C ARG A 105 -7.97 -6.47 12.32
N GLU A 106 -7.05 -6.27 13.27
CA GLU A 106 -5.78 -5.58 13.01
C GLU A 106 -4.90 -6.41 12.08
N LEU A 107 -4.33 -5.74 11.08
CA LEU A 107 -3.41 -6.34 10.11
C LEU A 107 -2.12 -6.82 10.77
N THR A 108 -1.60 -6.02 11.70
CA THR A 108 -0.39 -6.28 12.48
C THR A 108 -0.68 -6.02 13.95
N SER A 109 -0.29 -6.94 14.81
CA SER A 109 -0.40 -6.78 16.26
C SER A 109 0.81 -7.40 16.93
N SER A 110 1.37 -6.74 17.95
CA SER A 110 2.39 -7.33 18.81
C SER A 110 1.68 -8.20 19.84
N VAL A 111 2.08 -9.46 19.93
CA VAL A 111 1.45 -10.42 20.84
C VAL A 111 2.51 -11.07 21.70
N GLY A 112 2.19 -11.24 22.97
CA GLY A 112 3.12 -11.82 23.89
C GLY A 112 2.47 -12.18 25.20
N VAL A 113 3.07 -13.15 25.88
CA VAL A 113 2.68 -13.58 27.21
C VAL A 113 3.93 -13.84 28.04
N LEU A 114 3.99 -13.21 29.20
CA LEU A 114 4.96 -13.45 30.25
C LEU A 114 4.24 -14.16 31.39
N THR A 115 4.74 -15.32 31.78
CA THR A 115 4.21 -16.08 32.91
C THR A 115 5.25 -16.25 33.99
N GLN A 116 4.84 -16.07 35.24
CA GLN A 116 5.70 -16.23 36.42
C GLN A 116 4.96 -17.06 37.47
N SER A 117 5.60 -18.09 38.02
CA SER A 117 5.08 -18.87 39.15
C SER A 117 6.09 -18.94 40.28
N SER A 118 5.60 -18.79 41.51
CA SER A 118 6.38 -18.85 42.74
C SER A 118 6.55 -20.29 43.26
N GLY A 119 6.74 -21.25 42.35
CA GLY A 119 6.87 -22.67 42.66
C GLY A 119 8.04 -23.33 41.94
N ARG A 120 8.48 -24.47 42.46
CA ARG A 120 9.45 -25.34 41.79
C ARG A 120 8.74 -26.12 40.68
N GLY A 121 9.28 -26.09 39.47
CA GLY A 121 8.74 -26.82 38.33
C GLY A 121 9.05 -26.14 37.00
N ALA A 122 8.71 -26.80 35.89
CA ALA A 122 8.77 -26.20 34.57
C ALA A 122 7.45 -25.48 34.25
N LEU A 123 7.55 -24.25 33.74
CA LEU A 123 6.44 -23.52 33.14
C LEU A 123 6.69 -23.36 31.66
N SER A 124 5.69 -23.61 30.83
CA SER A 124 5.75 -23.29 29.41
C SER A 124 4.70 -22.28 29.03
N CYS A 125 5.06 -21.38 28.13
CA CYS A 125 4.14 -20.50 27.42
C CYS A 125 4.14 -20.89 25.94
N ALA A 126 3.00 -20.70 25.28
CA ALA A 126 2.88 -20.79 23.83
C ALA A 126 1.91 -19.72 23.33
N VAL A 127 2.21 -19.16 22.16
CA VAL A 127 1.32 -18.25 21.44
C VAL A 127 0.98 -18.86 20.10
N ARG A 128 -0.31 -18.98 19.82
CA ARG A 128 -0.82 -19.48 18.55
C ARG A 128 -1.59 -18.39 17.83
N VAL A 129 -1.36 -18.26 16.54
CA VAL A 129 -2.01 -17.28 15.68
C VAL A 129 -2.68 -18.03 14.55
N ASN A 130 -4.01 -17.93 14.45
CA ASN A 130 -4.83 -18.69 13.50
C ASN A 130 -4.62 -20.21 13.62
N GLY A 131 -4.45 -20.70 14.86
CA GLY A 131 -4.18 -22.10 15.15
C GLY A 131 -2.72 -22.54 14.95
N PHE A 132 -1.87 -21.70 14.37
CA PHE A 132 -0.44 -22.01 14.18
C PHE A 132 0.39 -21.53 15.36
N GLU A 133 1.15 -22.43 15.97
CA GLU A 133 2.11 -22.09 17.03
C GLU A 133 3.23 -21.21 16.46
N ARG A 134 3.31 -19.97 16.94
CA ARG A 134 4.32 -19.00 16.52
C ARG A 134 5.55 -19.05 17.39
N VAL A 135 5.32 -19.25 18.69
CA VAL A 135 6.39 -19.35 19.67
C VAL A 135 5.93 -20.26 20.79
N ARG A 136 6.88 -21.02 21.32
CA ARG A 136 6.75 -21.78 22.55
C ARG A 136 8.06 -21.70 23.29
N GLN A 137 7.98 -21.38 24.58
CA GLN A 137 9.14 -21.31 25.46
C GLN A 137 8.83 -22.04 26.76
N THR A 138 9.85 -22.64 27.34
CA THR A 138 9.77 -23.30 28.63
C THR A 138 10.80 -22.69 29.56
N GLY A 139 10.34 -22.13 30.67
CA GLY A 139 11.16 -21.70 31.77
C GLY A 139 11.30 -22.80 32.80
N SER A 140 12.50 -22.95 33.34
CA SER A 140 12.79 -23.80 34.49
C SER A 140 13.54 -22.98 35.53
N GLY A 141 13.00 -22.85 36.74
CA GLY A 141 13.63 -22.16 37.86
C GLY A 141 14.07 -23.13 38.96
N SER A 142 15.34 -23.09 39.36
CA SER A 142 15.87 -23.86 40.50
C SER A 142 15.53 -23.20 41.85
N ASP A 143 15.36 -21.88 41.86
CA ASP A 143 15.39 -21.07 43.09
C ASP A 143 13.98 -20.64 43.56
N GLY A 144 12.95 -21.40 43.19
CA GLY A 144 11.57 -21.19 43.66
C GLY A 144 10.77 -20.13 42.90
N SER A 145 11.35 -19.50 41.87
CA SER A 145 10.62 -18.68 40.90
C SER A 145 10.93 -19.15 39.49
N THR A 146 9.89 -19.46 38.73
CA THR A 146 10.01 -19.90 37.34
C THR A 146 9.33 -18.89 36.42
N VAL A 147 10.04 -18.44 35.40
CA VAL A 147 9.57 -17.43 34.44
C VAL A 147 9.67 -17.98 33.03
N ALA A 148 8.63 -17.81 32.22
CA ALA A 148 8.66 -18.07 30.79
C ALA A 148 8.12 -16.86 30.02
N ASN A 149 8.85 -16.42 29.00
CA ASN A 149 8.50 -15.27 28.18
C ASN A 149 8.33 -15.71 26.72
N CYS A 150 7.16 -15.45 26.15
CA CYS A 150 6.84 -15.72 24.77
C CYS A 150 6.42 -14.42 24.09
N LEU A 151 7.27 -13.90 23.21
CA LEU A 151 7.00 -12.67 22.46
C LEU A 151 6.99 -12.97 20.96
N VAL A 152 5.99 -12.43 20.26
CA VAL A 152 5.93 -12.40 18.80
C VAL A 152 5.82 -10.93 18.39
N PRO A 153 6.89 -10.32 17.85
CA PRO A 153 6.91 -8.89 17.53
C PRO A 153 5.84 -8.49 16.52
N VAL A 154 5.55 -9.36 15.56
CA VAL A 154 4.54 -9.16 14.52
C VAL A 154 3.81 -10.46 14.33
N ALA A 155 2.56 -10.52 14.78
CA ALA A 155 1.65 -11.61 14.49
C ALA A 155 0.81 -11.28 13.28
#